data_AF-A0A9R1VX51-F1
#
_entry.id   AF-A0A9R1VX51-F1
#
_cell.length_a   1.000
_cell.length_b   1.000
_cell.length_c   1.000
_cell.angle_alpha   90.00
_cell.angle_beta   90.00
_cell.angle_gamma   90.00
#
_symmetry.space_group_name_H-M   'P 1'
#
loop_
_entity.id
_entity.type
_entity.pdbx_description
1 polymer ?
#
loop_
_entity_poly.entity_id
_entity_poly.type
_entity_poly.pdbx_seq_one_letter_code
_entity_poly.pdbx_strand_id
1 'polypeptide(L)'
;MVVLNAGEPNDDTWYIDSGCSKHMTGNRNYLHDCKPIQTNQDVTFGNNMKAKIKGYGNITNGRFTIKKVAFVDDPKHNLISVSQLCDNNLEVLFTKQRSLIMDTKTKDVIVDSDRAGNMYPLDMDLIFAPTYISWLWQRRLSHLNFGYINKLIGDDLVRGLPLLKLDNETLCAACEKGKLSKSTHKSISESSVSEPLELLHIDLCGPAKTQTIQGKNYILVVVYGFSRFTWVFFLRLKSEAPEEMIKFIKQIELKLKRPVRRIRSDNGLEFKNNTLDSFLKDKGIEHNFSALSTPQQNGVVERRNRTLCEAARSMLIFADLPQYFWEEAIDTTRDKSQVFKQSFRKLENG
;
A
#
# COMPACT_ATOMS: atom_id res chain seq x y z
N MET A 1 7.46 1.76 -45.46
CA MET A 1 6.00 1.83 -45.24
C MET A 1 5.62 0.64 -44.36
N VAL A 2 5.35 0.87 -43.07
CA VAL A 2 4.78 -0.18 -42.21
C VAL A 2 3.26 -0.05 -42.34
N VAL A 3 2.62 -1.02 -42.99
CA VAL A 3 1.16 -1.12 -43.04
C VAL A 3 0.75 -1.94 -41.81
N LEU A 4 0.42 -1.24 -40.73
CA LEU A 4 -0.14 -1.87 -39.53
C LEU A 4 -1.64 -2.07 -39.77
N ASN A 5 -2.03 -3.29 -40.15
CA ASN A 5 -3.41 -3.75 -40.00
C ASN A 5 -3.53 -4.40 -38.61
N ALA A 6 -3.40 -3.61 -37.55
CA ALA A 6 -3.87 -3.98 -36.22
C ALA A 6 -5.19 -3.25 -35.99
N GLY A 7 -6.02 -3.79 -35.10
CA GLY A 7 -7.36 -3.28 -34.77
C GLY A 7 -7.37 -1.82 -34.26
N GLU A 8 -8.55 -1.42 -33.80
CA GLU A 8 -8.92 -0.03 -33.51
C GLU A 8 -7.82 0.87 -32.89
N PRO A 9 -7.80 2.17 -33.25
CA PRO A 9 -6.88 3.13 -32.64
C PRO A 9 -7.09 3.16 -31.12
N ASN A 10 -6.00 3.02 -30.35
CA ASN A 10 -5.92 2.83 -28.88
C ASN A 10 -5.68 1.40 -28.39
N ASP A 11 -4.84 0.62 -29.05
CA ASP A 11 -4.27 -0.56 -28.39
C ASP A 11 -3.10 -0.11 -27.48
N ASP A 12 -3.21 -0.39 -26.18
CA ASP A 12 -2.15 -0.19 -25.17
C ASP A 12 -0.91 -1.08 -25.47
N THR A 13 -0.97 -1.92 -26.50
CA THR A 13 0.09 -2.83 -26.95
C THR A 13 1.31 -2.11 -27.53
N TRP A 14 2.48 -2.67 -27.26
CA TRP A 14 3.77 -2.28 -27.83
C TRP A 14 4.19 -3.27 -28.90
N TYR A 15 4.75 -2.81 -30.01
CA TYR A 15 5.23 -3.69 -31.08
C TYR A 15 6.73 -3.55 -31.29
N ILE A 16 7.40 -4.68 -31.45
CA ILE A 16 8.83 -4.71 -31.79
C ILE A 16 8.96 -4.52 -33.30
N ASP A 17 9.64 -3.44 -33.69
CA ASP A 17 9.74 -3.02 -35.09
C ASP A 17 11.20 -2.77 -35.48
N SER A 18 11.68 -3.53 -36.46
CA SER A 18 13.01 -3.37 -37.05
C SER A 18 13.09 -2.19 -38.04
N GLY A 19 11.96 -1.74 -38.57
CA GLY A 19 11.86 -0.56 -39.43
C GLY A 19 11.79 0.76 -38.65
N CYS A 20 11.72 0.69 -37.32
CA CYS A 20 11.62 1.86 -36.46
C CYS A 20 12.98 2.26 -35.89
N SER A 21 13.33 3.55 -36.02
CA SER A 21 14.59 4.10 -35.52
C SER A 21 14.53 4.57 -34.05
N LYS A 22 13.32 4.65 -33.47
CA LYS A 22 13.10 5.16 -32.10
C LYS A 22 12.04 4.34 -31.36
N HIS A 23 12.31 3.99 -30.11
CA HIS A 23 11.24 3.64 -29.17
C HIS A 23 10.31 4.86 -29.05
N MET A 24 9.00 4.67 -29.20
CA MET A 24 8.06 5.79 -29.14
C MET A 24 6.69 5.39 -28.59
N THR A 25 6.05 6.33 -27.93
CA THR A 25 4.67 6.21 -27.45
C THR A 25 3.96 7.56 -27.47
N GLY A 26 2.64 7.50 -27.64
CA GLY A 26 1.72 8.63 -27.50
C GLY A 26 1.21 8.81 -26.07
N ASN A 27 1.48 7.85 -25.19
CA ASN A 27 0.94 7.85 -23.85
C ASN A 27 2.03 8.24 -22.84
N ARG A 28 1.94 9.49 -22.35
CA ARG A 28 2.87 10.03 -21.35
C ARG A 28 2.88 9.22 -20.05
N ASN A 29 1.79 8.52 -19.71
CA ASN A 29 1.67 7.76 -18.46
C ASN A 29 2.57 6.52 -18.44
N TYR A 30 3.03 6.05 -19.59
CA TYR A 30 3.98 4.94 -19.67
C TYR A 30 5.41 5.35 -19.27
N LEU A 31 5.71 6.65 -19.36
CA LEU A 31 7.08 7.16 -19.27
C LEU A 31 7.46 7.60 -17.85
N HIS A 32 8.51 6.98 -17.33
CA HIS A 32 9.26 7.41 -16.14
C HIS A 32 10.32 8.43 -16.50
N ASP A 33 10.63 9.33 -15.56
CA ASP A 33 11.67 10.37 -15.70
C ASP A 33 11.61 11.16 -17.02
N CYS A 34 10.41 11.34 -17.57
CA CYS A 34 10.28 11.95 -18.87
C CYS A 34 10.64 13.43 -18.80
N LYS A 35 11.72 13.80 -19.48
CA LYS A 35 12.18 15.19 -19.57
C LYS A 35 11.70 15.80 -20.87
N PRO A 36 11.15 17.03 -20.84
CA PRO A 36 10.84 17.74 -22.07
C PRO A 36 12.13 18.02 -22.84
N ILE A 37 12.05 17.99 -24.17
CA ILE A 37 13.17 18.44 -24.99
C ILE A 37 13.08 19.96 -25.19
N GLN A 38 14.23 20.63 -25.13
CA GLN A 38 14.32 22.07 -25.40
C GLN A 38 14.51 22.37 -26.89
N THR A 39 14.88 21.37 -27.69
CA THR A 39 15.11 21.50 -29.13
C THR A 39 13.94 20.92 -29.92
N ASN A 40 13.62 21.53 -31.06
CA ASN A 40 12.64 20.96 -31.98
C ASN A 40 13.22 19.69 -32.62
N GLN A 41 12.72 18.54 -32.21
CA GLN A 41 12.99 17.25 -32.86
C GLN A 41 11.68 16.65 -33.35
N ASP A 42 11.71 16.13 -34.57
CA ASP A 42 10.58 15.45 -35.17
C ASP A 42 10.92 13.97 -35.44
N VAL A 43 9.90 13.13 -35.43
CA VAL A 43 9.95 11.80 -36.03
C VAL A 43 9.23 11.83 -37.38
N THR A 44 9.77 11.14 -38.38
CA THR A 44 9.13 10.98 -39.69
C THR A 44 8.56 9.58 -39.78
N PHE A 45 7.26 9.47 -40.04
CA PHE A 45 6.58 8.18 -40.19
C PHE A 45 6.70 7.65 -41.62
N GLY A 46 6.34 6.38 -41.80
CA GLY A 46 6.39 5.72 -43.11
C GLY A 46 5.50 6.32 -44.21
N ASN A 47 4.62 7.26 -43.87
CA ASN A 47 3.79 8.05 -44.80
C ASN A 47 4.36 9.46 -45.07
N ASN A 48 5.61 9.74 -44.66
CA ASN A 48 6.29 11.03 -44.74
C ASN A 48 5.69 12.16 -43.87
N MET A 49 4.67 11.88 -43.07
CA MET A 49 4.22 12.83 -42.05
C MET A 49 5.24 12.93 -40.93
N LYS A 50 5.34 14.11 -40.33
CA LYS A 50 6.18 14.38 -39.17
C LYS A 50 5.33 14.60 -37.93
N ALA A 51 5.78 14.08 -36.79
CA ALA A 51 5.25 14.43 -35.48
C ALA A 51 6.37 14.93 -34.58
N LYS A 52 6.01 15.87 -33.70
CA LYS A 52 6.95 16.46 -32.75
C LYS A 52 7.22 15.49 -31.61
N ILE A 53 8.49 15.41 -31.23
CA ILE A 53 8.90 14.76 -29.99
C ILE A 53 8.74 15.79 -28.87
N LYS A 54 7.92 15.48 -27.87
CA LYS A 54 7.68 16.33 -26.69
C LYS A 54 8.69 16.10 -25.59
N GLY A 55 9.28 14.92 -25.52
CA GLY A 55 10.21 14.55 -24.46
C GLY A 55 10.79 13.16 -24.65
N TYR A 56 11.73 12.79 -23.77
CA TYR A 56 12.23 11.43 -23.65
C TYR A 56 12.07 10.94 -22.21
N GLY A 57 11.58 9.72 -22.05
CA GLY A 57 11.51 9.03 -20.77
C GLY A 57 11.94 7.58 -20.88
N ASN A 58 11.63 6.80 -19.85
CA ASN A 58 11.95 5.38 -19.77
C ASN A 58 10.67 4.57 -19.56
N ILE A 59 10.63 3.34 -20.06
CA ILE A 59 9.57 2.36 -19.72
C ILE A 59 10.21 1.19 -18.97
N THR A 60 9.52 0.62 -18.01
CA THR A 60 10.04 -0.49 -17.20
C THR A 60 8.91 -1.38 -16.68
N ASN A 61 9.23 -2.66 -16.46
CA ASN A 61 8.42 -3.60 -15.67
C ASN A 61 9.00 -3.85 -14.26
N GLY A 62 9.97 -3.03 -13.83
CA GLY A 62 10.68 -3.17 -12.56
C GLY A 62 11.90 -4.10 -12.61
N ARG A 63 11.98 -5.00 -13.60
CA ARG A 63 13.15 -5.88 -13.82
C ARG A 63 14.02 -5.43 -14.99
N PHE A 64 13.37 -4.95 -16.04
CA PHE A 64 14.00 -4.50 -17.27
C PHE A 64 13.54 -3.07 -17.58
N THR A 65 14.44 -2.26 -18.15
CA THR A 65 14.16 -0.86 -18.47
C THR A 65 14.62 -0.55 -19.88
N ILE A 66 13.70 -0.07 -20.71
CA ILE A 66 14.00 0.49 -22.02
C ILE A 66 14.13 2.00 -21.85
N LYS A 67 15.33 2.50 -22.13
CA LYS A 67 15.68 3.91 -21.93
C LYS A 67 15.43 4.72 -23.19
N LYS A 68 15.29 6.04 -23.03
CA LYS A 68 15.24 7.01 -24.14
C LYS A 68 14.09 6.73 -25.12
N VAL A 69 12.92 6.49 -24.56
CA VAL A 69 11.65 6.35 -25.30
C VAL A 69 11.09 7.74 -25.60
N ALA A 70 10.84 8.02 -26.87
CA ALA A 70 10.31 9.29 -27.35
C ALA A 70 8.82 9.41 -27.03
N PHE A 71 8.44 10.52 -26.38
CA PHE A 71 7.05 10.93 -26.26
C PHE A 71 6.67 11.72 -27.51
N VAL A 72 5.77 11.18 -28.33
CA VAL A 72 5.41 11.74 -29.64
C VAL A 72 3.92 12.07 -29.65
N ASP A 73 3.54 13.12 -30.39
CA ASP A 73 2.13 13.41 -30.62
C ASP A 73 1.47 12.37 -31.52
N ASP A 74 0.44 11.72 -30.98
CA ASP A 74 -0.51 10.86 -31.69
C ASP A 74 0.13 9.78 -32.60
N PRO A 75 1.11 8.98 -32.12
CA PRO A 75 1.51 7.80 -32.85
C PRO A 75 0.36 6.79 -32.83
N LYS A 76 0.04 6.23 -33.99
CA LYS A 76 -1.02 5.21 -34.10
C LYS A 76 -0.78 3.97 -33.22
N HIS A 77 0.50 3.65 -32.96
CA HIS A 77 0.90 2.49 -32.15
C HIS A 77 2.17 2.80 -31.35
N ASN A 78 2.36 2.10 -30.24
CA ASN A 78 3.60 2.15 -29.46
C ASN A 78 4.65 1.23 -30.10
N LEU A 79 5.86 1.73 -30.34
CA LEU A 79 6.89 0.99 -31.06
C LEU A 79 8.16 0.85 -30.24
N ILE A 80 8.79 -0.31 -30.38
CA ILE A 80 10.10 -0.63 -29.82
C ILE A 80 11.07 -0.84 -30.97
N SER A 81 12.05 0.07 -31.09
CA SER A 81 13.10 -0.01 -32.10
C SER A 81 14.06 -1.16 -31.80
N VAL A 82 14.18 -2.11 -32.74
CA VAL A 82 15.16 -3.20 -32.65
C VAL A 82 16.59 -2.66 -32.64
N SER A 83 16.89 -1.65 -33.47
CA SER A 83 18.25 -1.08 -33.53
C SER A 83 18.67 -0.48 -32.18
N GLN A 84 17.75 0.22 -31.50
CA GLN A 84 18.06 0.77 -30.18
C GLN A 84 18.19 -0.30 -29.09
N LEU A 85 17.49 -1.43 -29.18
CA LEU A 85 17.74 -2.57 -28.28
C LEU A 85 19.16 -3.11 -28.52
N CYS A 86 19.55 -3.29 -29.78
CA CYS A 86 20.88 -3.77 -30.15
C CYS A 86 22.01 -2.82 -29.70
N ASP A 87 21.81 -1.51 -29.82
CA ASP A 87 22.74 -0.50 -29.30
C ASP A 87 22.95 -0.59 -27.78
N ASN A 88 22.02 -1.22 -27.05
CA ASN A 88 22.09 -1.45 -25.60
C ASN A 88 22.58 -2.87 -25.23
N ASN A 89 23.32 -3.54 -26.13
CA ASN A 89 23.85 -4.91 -25.93
C ASN A 89 22.76 -5.97 -25.73
N LEU A 90 21.63 -5.82 -26.42
CA LEU A 90 20.56 -6.81 -26.43
C LEU A 90 20.44 -7.45 -27.81
N GLU A 91 20.05 -8.72 -27.84
CA GLU A 91 19.77 -9.47 -29.05
C GLU A 91 18.27 -9.71 -29.17
N VAL A 92 17.71 -9.48 -30.36
CA VAL A 92 16.29 -9.70 -30.63
C VAL A 92 16.14 -10.85 -31.62
N LEU A 93 15.47 -11.93 -31.20
CA LEU A 93 15.20 -13.10 -32.04
C LEU A 93 13.73 -13.17 -32.40
N PHE A 94 13.42 -13.20 -33.69
CA PHE A 94 12.08 -13.45 -34.19
C PHE A 94 11.95 -14.89 -34.70
N THR A 95 10.92 -15.60 -34.22
CA THR A 95 10.59 -16.96 -34.66
C THR A 95 9.19 -17.00 -35.25
N LYS A 96 8.78 -18.11 -35.85
CA LYS A 96 7.42 -18.26 -36.38
C LYS A 96 6.35 -18.04 -35.29
N GLN A 97 6.64 -18.36 -34.03
CA GLN A 97 5.68 -18.35 -32.92
C GLN A 97 5.85 -17.20 -31.93
N ARG A 98 7.07 -16.66 -31.76
CA ARG A 98 7.37 -15.70 -30.68
C ARG A 98 8.55 -14.78 -31.02
N SER A 99 8.71 -13.72 -30.24
CA SER A 99 9.90 -12.87 -30.19
C SER A 99 10.59 -12.97 -28.83
N LEU A 100 11.93 -12.96 -28.82
CA LEU A 100 12.75 -12.96 -27.62
C LEU A 100 13.67 -11.74 -27.61
N ILE A 101 13.81 -11.10 -26.45
CA ILE A 101 14.86 -10.12 -26.16
C ILE A 101 15.82 -10.75 -25.15
N MET A 102 17.10 -10.82 -25.50
CA MET A 102 18.12 -11.55 -24.74
C MET A 102 19.31 -10.65 -24.43
N ASP A 103 19.99 -10.91 -23.31
CA ASP A 103 21.28 -10.30 -23.03
C ASP A 103 22.34 -10.91 -23.96
N THR A 104 23.12 -10.06 -24.65
CA THR A 104 24.10 -10.55 -25.63
C THR A 104 25.22 -11.37 -24.99
N LYS A 105 25.57 -11.13 -23.72
CA LYS A 105 26.66 -11.80 -23.01
C LYS A 105 26.22 -13.10 -22.35
N THR A 106 25.15 -13.05 -21.55
CA THR A 106 24.70 -14.24 -20.79
C THR A 106 23.84 -15.16 -21.62
N LYS A 107 23.25 -14.65 -22.71
CA LYS A 107 22.21 -15.31 -23.51
C LYS A 107 20.93 -15.61 -22.73
N ASP A 108 20.75 -14.98 -21.57
CA ASP A 108 19.51 -15.07 -20.82
C ASP A 108 18.38 -14.35 -21.54
N VAL A 109 17.20 -14.97 -21.55
CA VAL A 109 15.97 -14.36 -22.05
C VAL A 109 15.47 -13.36 -21.01
N ILE A 110 15.39 -12.08 -21.40
CA ILE A 110 14.92 -10.99 -20.55
C ILE A 110 13.41 -10.82 -20.71
N VAL A 111 12.93 -10.87 -21.96
CA VAL A 111 11.51 -10.76 -22.31
C VAL A 111 11.21 -11.72 -23.44
N ASP A 112 10.10 -12.44 -23.35
CA ASP A 112 9.52 -13.24 -24.41
C ASP A 112 8.07 -12.85 -24.65
N SER A 113 7.62 -12.97 -25.89
CA SER A 113 6.24 -12.60 -26.27
C SER A 113 5.77 -13.42 -27.46
N ASP A 114 4.55 -13.92 -27.39
CA ASP A 114 3.94 -14.67 -28.48
C ASP A 114 3.57 -13.77 -29.66
N ARG A 115 3.76 -14.30 -30.87
CA ARG A 115 3.39 -13.62 -32.11
C ARG A 115 1.87 -13.55 -32.21
N ALA A 116 1.34 -12.34 -32.37
CA ALA A 116 -0.08 -12.10 -32.59
C ALA A 116 -0.34 -11.80 -34.07
N GLY A 117 -0.96 -12.75 -34.79
CA GLY A 117 -1.21 -12.63 -36.22
C GLY A 117 0.08 -12.43 -37.03
N ASN A 118 0.23 -11.27 -37.67
CA ASN A 118 1.42 -10.91 -38.45
C ASN A 118 2.36 -9.94 -37.72
N MET A 119 2.18 -9.75 -36.42
CA MET A 119 2.95 -8.80 -35.61
C MET A 119 3.62 -9.48 -34.43
N TYR A 120 4.69 -8.84 -33.94
CA TYR A 120 5.40 -9.24 -32.73
C TYR A 120 5.12 -8.21 -31.65
N PRO A 121 4.05 -8.40 -30.86
CA PRO A 121 3.82 -7.58 -29.68
C PRO A 121 4.94 -7.82 -28.67
N LEU A 122 5.22 -6.81 -27.87
CA LEU A 122 6.03 -6.90 -26.67
C LEU A 122 5.06 -7.00 -25.49
N ASP A 123 4.95 -8.19 -24.92
CA ASP A 123 4.26 -8.43 -23.68
C ASP A 123 5.17 -8.02 -22.52
N MET A 124 4.87 -6.87 -21.94
CA MET A 124 5.60 -6.35 -20.80
C MET A 124 4.57 -5.78 -19.83
N ASP A 125 4.50 -6.34 -18.63
CA ASP A 125 3.72 -5.82 -17.51
C ASP A 125 4.30 -4.46 -17.08
N LEU A 126 4.03 -3.42 -17.88
CA LEU A 126 4.60 -2.11 -17.71
C LEU A 126 4.11 -1.50 -16.41
N ILE A 127 5.08 -1.10 -15.60
CA ILE A 127 4.89 -0.23 -14.46
C ILE A 127 4.67 1.17 -15.05
N PHE A 128 3.49 1.73 -14.90
CA PHE A 128 3.21 3.13 -15.28
C PHE A 128 3.93 4.13 -14.37
N ALA A 129 4.04 5.39 -14.80
CA ALA A 129 4.80 6.45 -14.15
C ALA A 129 4.65 6.44 -12.60
N PRO A 130 5.73 6.79 -11.84
CA PRO A 130 5.83 6.50 -10.41
C PRO A 130 4.69 7.11 -9.60
N THR A 131 4.16 8.25 -10.06
CA THR A 131 3.01 8.92 -9.44
C THR A 131 1.78 8.02 -9.39
N TYR A 132 1.34 7.42 -10.50
CA TYR A 132 0.15 6.57 -10.52
C TYR A 132 0.28 5.37 -9.57
N ILE A 133 1.43 4.70 -9.60
CA ILE A 133 1.69 3.52 -8.77
C ILE A 133 1.79 3.90 -7.30
N SER A 134 2.44 5.03 -6.98
CA SER A 134 2.48 5.59 -5.64
C SER A 134 1.07 5.77 -5.10
N TRP A 135 0.22 6.47 -5.85
CA TRP A 135 -1.16 6.75 -5.48
C TRP A 135 -2.01 5.48 -5.34
N LEU A 136 -1.83 4.52 -6.25
CA LEU A 136 -2.52 3.23 -6.19
C LEU A 136 -2.16 2.47 -4.90
N TRP A 137 -0.87 2.34 -4.59
CA TRP A 137 -0.42 1.63 -3.39
C TRP A 137 -0.77 2.37 -2.12
N GLN A 138 -0.73 3.70 -2.10
CA GLN A 138 -1.26 4.47 -0.98
C GLN A 138 -2.73 4.11 -0.70
N ARG A 139 -3.59 4.11 -1.73
CA ARG A 139 -5.02 3.76 -1.60
C ARG A 139 -5.19 2.31 -1.14
N ARG A 140 -4.48 1.37 -1.78
CA ARG A 140 -4.48 -0.05 -1.40
C ARG A 140 -4.00 -0.28 0.02
N LEU A 141 -3.10 0.55 0.54
CA LEU A 141 -2.56 0.45 1.89
C LEU A 141 -3.23 1.42 2.88
N SER A 142 -4.52 1.71 2.69
CA SER A 142 -5.34 2.51 3.60
C SER A 142 -4.77 3.90 3.87
N HIS A 143 -4.34 4.55 2.79
CA HIS A 143 -3.85 5.92 2.80
C HIS A 143 -2.59 6.12 3.65
N LEU A 144 -1.73 5.11 3.74
CA LEU A 144 -0.45 5.20 4.45
C LEU A 144 0.44 6.32 3.89
N ASN A 145 1.26 6.92 4.76
CA ASN A 145 2.23 7.92 4.34
C ASN A 145 3.29 7.26 3.45
N PHE A 146 3.66 7.90 2.34
CA PHE A 146 4.66 7.42 1.39
C PHE A 146 6.03 7.12 2.02
N GLY A 147 6.46 7.85 3.04
CA GLY A 147 7.66 7.54 3.83
C GLY A 147 7.57 6.18 4.54
N TYR A 148 6.39 5.82 5.06
CA TYR A 148 6.16 4.48 5.60
C TYR A 148 6.12 3.43 4.50
N ILE A 149 5.49 3.71 3.35
CA ILE A 149 5.46 2.78 2.22
C ILE A 149 6.88 2.52 1.69
N ASN A 150 7.70 3.57 1.56
CA ASN A 150 9.11 3.46 1.17
C ASN A 150 9.92 2.63 2.18
N LYS A 151 9.61 2.74 3.48
CA LYS A 151 10.22 1.86 4.49
C LYS A 151 9.79 0.40 4.31
N LEU A 152 8.51 0.14 4.02
CA LEU A 152 8.03 -1.22 3.73
C LEU A 152 8.73 -1.84 2.51
N ILE A 153 8.99 -1.03 1.48
CA ILE A 153 9.73 -1.44 0.28
C ILE A 153 11.19 -1.70 0.62
N GLY A 154 11.85 -0.79 1.34
CA GLY A 154 13.26 -0.92 1.70
C GLY A 154 13.56 -2.11 2.63
N ASP A 155 12.63 -2.42 3.53
CA ASP A 155 12.75 -3.52 4.49
C ASP A 155 12.18 -4.86 3.93
N ASP A 156 11.70 -4.89 2.68
CA ASP A 156 11.06 -6.03 2.01
C ASP A 156 9.95 -6.72 2.84
N LEU A 157 9.09 -5.91 3.48
CA LEU A 157 8.09 -6.41 4.43
C LEU A 157 6.76 -6.84 3.77
N VAL A 158 6.61 -6.64 2.46
CA VAL A 158 5.34 -6.86 1.76
C VAL A 158 5.56 -7.42 0.36
N ARG A 159 5.02 -8.61 0.12
CA ARG A 159 5.05 -9.24 -1.20
C ARG A 159 4.24 -8.43 -2.22
N GLY A 160 4.82 -8.20 -3.39
CA GLY A 160 4.14 -7.58 -4.54
C GLY A 160 4.13 -6.06 -4.55
N LEU A 161 4.72 -5.40 -3.55
CA LEU A 161 5.01 -3.97 -3.61
C LEU A 161 6.14 -3.73 -4.63
N PRO A 162 6.00 -2.79 -5.58
CA PRO A 162 7.03 -2.48 -6.55
C PRO A 162 8.26 -1.90 -5.86
N LEU A 163 9.45 -2.30 -6.32
CA LEU A 163 10.75 -1.84 -5.83
C LEU A 163 11.09 -0.43 -6.34
N LEU A 164 10.22 0.53 -6.04
CA LEU A 164 10.35 1.92 -6.49
C LEU A 164 10.28 2.86 -5.29
N LYS A 165 11.12 3.89 -5.29
CA LYS A 165 10.98 4.99 -4.35
C LYS A 165 9.75 5.81 -4.76
N LEU A 166 8.73 5.77 -3.93
CA LEU A 166 7.49 6.53 -4.16
C LEU A 166 7.72 7.98 -3.72
N ASP A 167 7.38 8.92 -4.59
CA ASP A 167 7.63 10.33 -4.35
C ASP A 167 6.52 11.01 -3.52
N ASN A 168 6.92 11.95 -2.67
CA ASN A 168 6.06 12.65 -1.71
C ASN A 168 5.46 13.96 -2.26
N GLU A 169 5.69 14.29 -3.54
CA GLU A 169 5.53 15.66 -4.03
C GLU A 169 4.08 16.17 -4.07
N THR A 170 3.08 15.31 -3.86
CA THR A 170 1.67 15.68 -3.98
C THR A 170 0.84 15.22 -2.77
N LEU A 171 0.06 16.15 -2.21
CA LEU A 171 -0.81 15.91 -1.05
C LEU A 171 -2.09 15.17 -1.45
N CYS A 172 -2.50 14.20 -0.62
CA CYS A 172 -3.75 13.48 -0.82
C CYS A 172 -4.90 14.27 -0.19
N ALA A 173 -5.84 14.77 -1.00
CA ALA A 173 -6.99 15.53 -0.49
C ALA A 173 -7.83 14.75 0.55
N ALA A 174 -7.95 13.43 0.40
CA ALA A 174 -8.63 12.58 1.36
C ALA A 174 -7.85 12.43 2.67
N CYS A 175 -6.52 12.25 2.60
CA CYS A 175 -5.67 12.23 3.80
C CYS A 175 -5.66 13.58 4.51
N GLU A 176 -5.65 14.69 3.77
CA GLU A 176 -5.70 16.02 4.34
C GLU A 176 -6.98 16.16 5.18
N LYS A 177 -8.15 15.94 4.57
CA LYS A 177 -9.44 15.99 5.26
C LYS A 177 -9.57 14.98 6.41
N GLY A 178 -8.92 13.81 6.29
CA GLY A 178 -9.03 12.70 7.24
C GLY A 178 -8.03 12.72 8.39
N LYS A 179 -6.84 13.30 8.19
CA LYS A 179 -5.67 13.22 9.09
C LYS A 179 -5.19 14.57 9.63
N LEU A 180 -5.87 15.67 9.27
CA LEU A 180 -5.64 16.98 9.88
C LEU A 180 -5.78 16.88 11.41
N SER A 181 -4.67 17.02 12.13
CA SER A 181 -4.63 16.99 13.58
C SER A 181 -3.80 18.16 14.14
N LYS A 182 -4.11 18.58 15.38
CA LYS A 182 -3.33 19.60 16.11
C LYS A 182 -1.91 19.08 16.43
N SER A 183 -0.93 19.97 16.52
CA SER A 183 0.49 19.66 16.74
C SER A 183 0.72 18.74 17.94
N THR A 184 1.60 17.75 17.78
CA THR A 184 1.93 16.77 18.82
C THR A 184 2.85 17.34 19.91
N HIS A 185 2.61 16.96 21.16
CA HIS A 185 3.56 17.13 22.26
C HIS A 185 4.75 16.17 22.13
N LYS A 186 5.90 16.51 22.74
CA LYS A 186 7.11 15.67 22.73
C LYS A 186 6.81 14.26 23.26
N SER A 187 7.17 13.24 22.49
CA SER A 187 7.17 11.85 22.96
C SER A 187 8.36 11.62 23.89
N ILE A 188 8.11 11.04 25.06
CA ILE A 188 9.13 10.47 25.93
C ILE A 188 9.07 8.95 25.78
N SER A 189 10.23 8.29 25.83
CA SER A 189 10.45 6.86 25.65
C SER A 189 9.49 6.00 26.48
N GLU A 190 8.80 5.07 25.80
CA GLU A 190 7.90 4.10 26.40
C GLU A 190 8.66 3.09 27.27
N SER A 191 8.06 2.77 28.40
CA SER A 191 8.39 1.63 29.27
C SER A 191 8.64 0.36 28.46
N SER A 192 9.83 -0.22 28.63
CA SER A 192 10.23 -1.50 28.07
C SER A 192 9.35 -2.62 28.63
N VAL A 193 8.35 -3.06 27.85
CA VAL A 193 7.70 -4.35 28.07
C VAL A 193 8.69 -5.40 27.60
N SER A 194 9.18 -6.25 28.50
CA SER A 194 10.25 -7.22 28.19
C SER A 194 9.70 -8.57 27.78
N GLU A 195 8.47 -8.91 28.19
CA GLU A 195 7.92 -10.25 28.03
C GLU A 195 6.64 -10.31 27.18
N PRO A 196 6.42 -11.42 26.45
CA PRO A 196 5.17 -11.64 25.76
C PRO A 196 3.96 -11.76 26.71
N LEU A 197 2.83 -11.17 26.33
CA LEU A 197 1.55 -11.02 27.05
C LEU A 197 1.65 -10.35 28.44
N GLU A 198 2.74 -9.63 28.69
CA GLU A 198 2.94 -8.94 29.95
C GLU A 198 1.98 -7.76 30.15
N LEU A 199 1.62 -7.04 29.07
CA LEU A 199 0.77 -5.84 29.14
C LEU A 199 -0.15 -5.73 27.92
N LEU A 200 -1.44 -5.53 28.17
CA LEU A 200 -2.43 -5.11 27.19
C LEU A 200 -2.94 -3.70 27.52
N HIS A 201 -2.88 -2.78 26.57
CA HIS A 201 -3.55 -1.48 26.68
C HIS A 201 -4.94 -1.59 26.07
N ILE A 202 -5.96 -1.11 26.76
CA ILE A 202 -7.35 -1.15 26.29
C ILE A 202 -7.97 0.24 26.35
N ASP A 203 -8.83 0.54 25.37
CA ASP A 203 -9.58 1.79 25.31
C ASP A 203 -10.89 1.57 24.57
N LEU A 204 -11.91 2.36 24.92
CA LEU A 204 -13.22 2.32 24.29
C LEU A 204 -13.50 3.66 23.59
N CYS A 205 -13.53 3.65 22.26
CA CYS A 205 -13.94 4.81 21.48
C CYS A 205 -15.47 4.80 21.28
N GLY A 206 -16.15 5.88 21.65
CA GLY A 206 -17.53 6.12 21.26
C GLY A 206 -18.32 7.00 22.24
N PRO A 207 -19.63 7.18 22.00
CA PRO A 207 -20.37 6.68 20.85
C PRO A 207 -19.95 7.39 19.54
N ALA A 208 -19.92 6.64 18.44
CA ALA A 208 -19.75 7.21 17.10
C ALA A 208 -20.95 8.10 16.74
N LYS A 209 -20.72 9.15 15.94
CA LYS A 209 -21.79 10.06 15.49
C LYS A 209 -22.82 9.38 14.59
N THR A 210 -22.41 8.34 13.88
CA THR A 210 -23.24 7.56 12.96
C THR A 210 -23.16 6.11 13.39
N GLN A 211 -24.31 5.46 13.53
CA GLN A 211 -24.38 4.03 13.83
C GLN A 211 -24.03 3.21 12.58
N THR A 212 -23.40 2.05 12.76
CA THR A 212 -23.09 1.15 11.63
C THR A 212 -24.34 0.47 11.10
N ILE A 213 -24.24 -0.15 9.92
CA ILE A 213 -25.31 -0.97 9.33
C ILE A 213 -25.77 -2.07 10.32
N GLN A 214 -24.84 -2.64 11.09
CA GLN A 214 -25.13 -3.69 12.07
C GLN A 214 -25.58 -3.13 13.44
N GLY A 215 -25.73 -1.82 13.55
CA GLY A 215 -26.19 -1.18 14.77
C GLY A 215 -25.09 -0.99 15.83
N LYS A 216 -23.81 -0.94 15.46
CA LYS A 216 -22.69 -0.72 16.39
C LYS A 216 -22.42 0.77 16.57
N ASN A 217 -22.01 1.15 17.78
CA ASN A 217 -21.76 2.54 18.17
C ASN A 217 -20.38 2.75 18.84
N TYR A 218 -19.73 1.68 19.27
CA TYR A 218 -18.48 1.76 20.04
C TYR A 218 -17.42 0.84 19.43
N ILE A 219 -16.16 1.24 19.60
CA ILE A 219 -14.99 0.49 19.15
C ILE A 219 -14.13 0.22 20.39
N LEU A 220 -14.02 -1.05 20.77
CA LEU A 220 -13.08 -1.49 21.80
C LEU A 220 -11.75 -1.84 21.13
N VAL A 221 -10.68 -1.17 21.53
CA VAL A 221 -9.33 -1.38 20.97
C VAL A 221 -8.42 -1.96 22.02
N VAL A 222 -7.76 -3.06 21.68
CA VAL A 222 -6.77 -3.73 22.53
C VAL A 222 -5.41 -3.69 21.83
N VAL A 223 -4.42 -3.03 22.44
CA VAL A 223 -3.06 -2.94 21.94
C VAL A 223 -2.12 -3.74 22.81
N TYR A 224 -1.41 -4.67 22.19
CA TYR A 224 -0.38 -5.45 22.84
C TYR A 224 0.86 -4.60 23.15
N GLY A 225 1.29 -4.57 24.41
CA GLY A 225 2.40 -3.76 24.88
C GLY A 225 3.74 -4.05 24.19
N PHE A 226 4.03 -5.32 23.85
CA PHE A 226 5.30 -5.73 23.27
C PHE A 226 5.39 -5.42 21.76
N SER A 227 4.57 -6.06 20.93
CA SER A 227 4.67 -5.91 19.46
C SER A 227 3.82 -4.77 18.88
N ARG A 228 3.05 -4.09 19.74
CA ARG A 228 2.04 -3.10 19.31
C ARG A 228 0.99 -3.70 18.37
N PHE A 229 0.81 -5.02 18.38
CA PHE A 229 -0.29 -5.67 17.67
C PHE A 229 -1.62 -5.16 18.23
N THR A 230 -2.64 -5.01 17.38
CA THR A 230 -3.90 -4.37 17.76
C THR A 230 -5.08 -5.23 17.37
N TRP A 231 -5.94 -5.53 18.33
CA TRP A 231 -7.26 -6.11 18.12
C TRP A 231 -8.32 -5.03 18.25
N VAL A 232 -9.40 -5.15 17.48
CA VAL A 232 -10.51 -4.21 17.45
C VAL A 232 -11.81 -5.00 17.51
N PHE A 233 -12.74 -4.57 18.37
CA PHE A 233 -14.07 -5.15 18.52
C PHE A 233 -15.13 -4.06 18.41
N PHE A 234 -16.26 -4.38 17.79
CA PHE A 234 -17.35 -3.43 17.55
C PHE A 234 -18.56 -3.75 18.43
N LEU A 235 -18.97 -2.79 19.25
CA LEU A 235 -19.99 -2.95 20.28
C LEU A 235 -21.19 -2.04 20.03
N ARG A 236 -22.40 -2.50 20.40
CA ARG A 236 -23.63 -1.69 20.30
C ARG A 236 -23.77 -0.79 21.52
N LEU A 237 -23.44 -1.30 22.71
CA LEU A 237 -23.46 -0.58 23.98
C LEU A 237 -22.10 -0.66 24.66
N LYS A 238 -21.71 0.40 25.38
CA LYS A 238 -20.47 0.39 26.17
C LYS A 238 -20.46 -0.68 27.28
N SER A 239 -21.64 -1.10 27.75
CA SER A 239 -21.79 -2.17 28.76
C SER A 239 -21.42 -3.56 28.25
N GLU A 240 -21.23 -3.75 26.93
CA GLU A 240 -20.77 -5.02 26.34
C GLU A 240 -19.25 -5.21 26.49
N ALA A 241 -18.49 -4.15 26.75
CA ALA A 241 -17.03 -4.19 26.80
C ALA A 241 -16.44 -5.19 27.82
N PRO A 242 -16.98 -5.33 29.04
CA PRO A 242 -16.46 -6.28 30.03
C PRO A 242 -16.53 -7.73 29.54
N GLU A 243 -17.67 -8.14 28.99
CA GLU A 243 -17.89 -9.51 28.53
C GLU A 243 -17.03 -9.83 27.30
N GLU A 244 -16.91 -8.89 26.36
CA GLU A 244 -16.05 -9.08 25.19
C GLU A 244 -14.57 -9.15 25.60
N MET A 245 -14.13 -8.37 26.60
CA MET A 245 -12.77 -8.46 27.15
C MET A 245 -12.49 -9.82 27.81
N ILE A 246 -13.43 -10.33 28.62
CA ILE A 246 -13.28 -11.65 29.26
C ILE A 246 -13.15 -12.75 28.20
N LYS A 247 -14.02 -12.71 27.18
CA LYS A 247 -13.99 -13.64 26.04
C LYS A 247 -12.67 -13.55 25.28
N PHE A 248 -12.20 -12.35 24.99
CA PHE A 248 -10.92 -12.13 24.31
C PHE A 248 -9.73 -12.70 25.11
N ILE A 249 -9.65 -12.41 26.42
CA ILE A 249 -8.56 -12.91 27.28
C ILE A 249 -8.53 -14.44 27.26
N LYS A 250 -9.67 -15.10 27.44
CA LYS A 250 -9.76 -16.57 27.37
C LYS A 250 -9.23 -17.11 26.03
N GLN A 251 -9.61 -16.48 24.92
CA GLN A 251 -9.18 -16.91 23.59
C GLN A 251 -7.69 -16.69 23.35
N ILE A 252 -7.14 -15.53 23.74
CA ILE A 252 -5.74 -15.21 23.47
C ILE A 252 -4.78 -16.02 24.35
N GLU A 253 -5.15 -16.29 25.61
CA GLU A 253 -4.38 -17.15 26.49
C GLU A 253 -4.32 -18.58 25.98
N LEU A 254 -5.44 -19.11 25.48
CA LEU A 254 -5.50 -20.44 24.85
C LEU A 254 -4.66 -20.48 23.56
N LYS A 255 -4.79 -19.47 22.71
CA LYS A 255 -4.09 -19.41 21.41
C LYS A 255 -2.58 -19.29 21.58
N LEU A 256 -2.11 -18.45 22.51
CA LEU A 256 -0.69 -18.19 22.74
C LEU A 256 -0.07 -19.06 23.84
N LYS A 257 -0.87 -19.91 24.49
CA LYS A 257 -0.48 -20.79 25.61
C LYS A 257 0.28 -20.05 26.71
N ARG A 258 -0.10 -18.79 26.98
CA ARG A 258 0.55 -17.91 27.97
C ARG A 258 -0.51 -17.05 28.65
N PRO A 259 -0.42 -16.83 29.97
CA PRO A 259 -1.37 -15.98 30.69
C PRO A 259 -1.13 -14.51 30.38
N VAL A 260 -2.20 -13.73 30.36
CA VAL A 260 -2.11 -12.26 30.38
C VAL A 260 -1.72 -11.84 31.79
N ARG A 261 -0.69 -11.00 31.94
CA ARG A 261 -0.26 -10.56 33.29
C ARG A 261 -0.93 -9.29 33.75
N ARG A 262 -1.02 -8.29 32.84
CA ARG A 262 -1.51 -6.95 33.19
C ARG A 262 -2.37 -6.37 32.09
N ILE A 263 -3.41 -5.66 32.50
CA ILE A 263 -4.26 -4.85 31.64
C ILE A 263 -4.14 -3.41 32.08
N ARG A 264 -4.08 -2.49 31.12
CA ARG A 264 -4.10 -1.06 31.36
C ARG A 264 -5.25 -0.41 30.62
N SER A 265 -6.11 0.30 31.34
CA SER A 265 -7.20 1.09 30.78
C SER A 265 -7.14 2.54 31.29
N ASP A 266 -7.95 3.39 30.69
CA ASP A 266 -8.30 4.67 31.31
C ASP A 266 -9.22 4.46 32.53
N ASN A 267 -9.63 5.56 33.16
CA ASN A 267 -10.53 5.54 34.31
C ASN A 267 -12.02 5.36 33.93
N GLY A 268 -12.33 4.91 32.71
CA GLY A 268 -13.69 4.68 32.22
C GLY A 268 -14.48 3.73 33.10
N LEU A 269 -15.77 4.03 33.29
CA LEU A 269 -16.68 3.23 34.14
C LEU A 269 -17.00 1.87 33.51
N GLU A 270 -16.91 1.77 32.19
CA GLU A 270 -17.01 0.52 31.44
C GLU A 270 -15.95 -0.51 31.86
N PHE A 271 -14.78 -0.06 32.33
CA PHE A 271 -13.71 -0.94 32.80
C PHE A 271 -13.69 -1.06 34.34
N LYS A 272 -14.42 -0.19 35.05
CA LYS A 272 -14.61 -0.24 36.50
C LYS A 272 -15.95 -0.88 36.86
N ASN A 273 -16.03 -2.20 36.67
CA ASN A 273 -17.23 -2.97 37.00
C ASN A 273 -16.85 -4.29 37.70
N ASN A 274 -17.77 -4.79 38.53
CA ASN A 274 -17.56 -6.00 39.32
C ASN A 274 -17.32 -7.24 38.46
N THR A 275 -17.92 -7.32 37.27
CA THR A 275 -17.80 -8.47 36.37
C THR A 275 -16.37 -8.65 35.88
N LEU A 276 -15.76 -7.58 35.34
CA LEU A 276 -14.39 -7.60 34.87
C LEU A 276 -13.42 -7.73 36.05
N ASP A 277 -13.61 -6.96 37.12
CA ASP A 277 -12.74 -6.98 38.29
C ASP A 277 -12.69 -8.36 38.96
N SER A 278 -13.84 -9.04 39.13
CA SER A 278 -13.88 -10.39 39.70
C SER A 278 -13.15 -11.41 38.81
N PHE A 279 -13.33 -11.33 37.49
CA PHE A 279 -12.64 -12.21 36.55
C PHE A 279 -11.12 -11.99 36.55
N LEU A 280 -10.66 -10.73 36.55
CA LEU A 280 -9.25 -10.41 36.57
C LEU A 280 -8.60 -10.85 37.89
N LYS A 281 -9.28 -10.66 39.03
CA LYS A 281 -8.82 -11.15 40.34
C LYS A 281 -8.71 -12.67 40.40
N ASP A 282 -9.72 -13.40 39.92
CA ASP A 282 -9.71 -14.86 39.85
C ASP A 282 -8.54 -15.39 39.00
N LYS A 283 -8.25 -14.71 37.89
CA LYS A 283 -7.12 -15.03 37.01
C LYS A 283 -5.75 -14.53 37.50
N GLY A 284 -5.70 -13.71 38.54
CA GLY A 284 -4.47 -13.04 39.00
C GLY A 284 -3.92 -12.00 38.02
N ILE A 285 -4.76 -11.39 37.20
CA ILE A 285 -4.40 -10.34 36.23
C ILE A 285 -4.45 -8.97 36.91
N GLU A 286 -3.35 -8.22 36.86
CA GLU A 286 -3.30 -6.87 37.43
C GLU A 286 -4.00 -5.87 36.51
N HIS A 287 -4.96 -5.11 37.04
CA HIS A 287 -5.63 -4.02 36.30
C HIS A 287 -5.09 -2.66 36.73
N ASN A 288 -4.33 -2.05 35.83
CA ASN A 288 -3.71 -0.75 36.01
C ASN A 288 -4.56 0.35 35.36
N PHE A 289 -4.97 1.34 36.14
CA PHE A 289 -5.64 2.54 35.62
C PHE A 289 -4.60 3.62 35.32
N SER A 290 -4.67 4.25 34.15
CA SER A 290 -3.82 5.42 33.87
C SER A 290 -4.20 6.57 34.79
N ALA A 291 -3.21 7.26 35.38
CA ALA A 291 -3.49 8.42 36.22
C ALA A 291 -4.05 9.58 35.38
N LEU A 292 -4.98 10.36 35.95
CA LEU A 292 -5.57 11.55 35.31
C LEU A 292 -4.52 12.59 34.87
N SER A 293 -3.34 12.59 35.51
CA SER A 293 -2.24 13.53 35.28
C SER A 293 -1.13 13.00 34.37
N THR A 294 -1.19 11.74 33.90
CA THR A 294 -0.22 11.16 32.95
C THR A 294 -0.91 10.58 31.71
N PRO A 295 -1.45 11.44 30.82
CA PRO A 295 -2.07 11.01 29.55
C PRO A 295 -1.20 10.07 28.71
N GLN A 296 0.12 10.13 28.90
CA GLN A 296 1.10 9.35 28.18
C GLN A 296 1.00 7.84 28.45
N GLN A 297 0.48 7.41 29.62
CA GLN A 297 0.41 5.99 29.98
C GLN A 297 -0.62 5.21 29.16
N ASN A 298 -1.73 5.86 28.79
CA ASN A 298 -2.71 5.32 27.85
C ASN A 298 -2.51 5.84 26.41
N GLY A 299 -1.57 6.77 26.22
CA GLY A 299 -1.21 7.33 24.92
C GLY A 299 -0.85 6.30 23.84
N VAL A 300 -0.43 5.08 24.21
CA VAL A 300 -0.21 3.97 23.25
C VAL A 300 -1.51 3.65 22.48
N VAL A 301 -2.58 3.35 23.21
CA VAL A 301 -3.85 2.94 22.61
C VAL A 301 -4.59 4.14 22.05
N GLU A 302 -4.52 5.31 22.69
CA GLU A 302 -5.10 6.55 22.14
C GLU A 302 -4.49 6.94 20.79
N ARG A 303 -3.14 6.88 20.66
CA ARG A 303 -2.46 7.12 19.37
C ARG A 303 -2.91 6.10 18.32
N ARG A 304 -3.12 4.86 18.74
CA ARG A 304 -3.56 3.79 17.84
C ARG A 304 -5.00 4.02 17.36
N ASN A 305 -5.88 4.43 18.26
CA ASN A 305 -7.27 4.78 17.98
C ASN A 305 -7.33 5.92 16.96
N ARG A 306 -6.56 6.98 17.20
CA ARG A 306 -6.42 8.08 16.23
C ARG A 306 -5.98 7.58 14.85
N THR A 307 -4.94 6.73 14.80
CA THR A 307 -4.44 6.19 13.52
C THR A 307 -5.51 5.38 12.78
N LEU A 308 -6.27 4.54 13.49
CA LEU A 308 -7.35 3.73 12.93
C LEU A 308 -8.48 4.62 12.38
N CYS A 309 -8.96 5.58 13.18
CA CYS A 309 -10.05 6.47 12.81
C CYS A 309 -9.68 7.41 11.65
N GLU A 310 -8.47 7.98 11.66
CA GLU A 310 -7.98 8.87 10.61
C GLU A 310 -7.84 8.14 9.26
N ALA A 311 -7.31 6.91 9.27
CA ALA A 311 -7.20 6.10 8.06
C ALA A 311 -8.57 5.64 7.55
N ALA A 312 -9.46 5.17 8.44
CA ALA A 312 -10.83 4.81 8.08
C ALA A 312 -11.59 5.97 7.45
N ARG A 313 -11.51 7.17 8.05
CA ARG A 313 -12.09 8.40 7.51
C ARG A 313 -11.53 8.75 6.15
N SER A 314 -10.21 8.63 5.97
CA SER A 314 -9.57 8.90 4.67
C SER A 314 -10.08 7.95 3.58
N MET A 315 -10.24 6.66 3.90
CA MET A 315 -10.78 5.68 2.96
C MET A 315 -12.23 5.97 2.57
N LEU A 316 -13.10 6.28 3.55
CA LEU A 316 -14.50 6.59 3.28
C LEU A 316 -14.64 7.85 2.42
N ILE A 317 -13.89 8.91 2.73
CA ILE A 317 -13.87 10.15 1.93
C ILE A 317 -13.39 9.87 0.51
N PHE A 318 -12.34 9.05 0.36
CA PHE A 318 -11.77 8.73 -0.95
C PHE A 318 -12.73 7.89 -1.80
N ALA A 319 -13.40 6.92 -1.20
CA ALA A 319 -14.33 6.03 -1.88
C ALA A 319 -15.74 6.64 -2.05
N ASP A 320 -15.96 7.85 -1.56
CA ASP A 320 -17.27 8.52 -1.49
C ASP A 320 -18.34 7.64 -0.81
N LEU A 321 -17.94 6.94 0.26
CA LEU A 321 -18.82 6.03 0.99
C LEU A 321 -19.44 6.71 2.22
N PRO A 322 -20.71 6.40 2.53
CA PRO A 322 -21.39 6.89 3.74
C PRO A 322 -20.70 6.48 5.04
N GLN A 323 -20.88 7.30 6.08
CA GLN A 323 -20.23 7.09 7.38
C GLN A 323 -20.68 5.80 8.10
N TYR A 324 -21.85 5.25 7.80
CA TYR A 324 -22.30 4.00 8.42
C TYR A 324 -21.47 2.76 8.03
N PHE A 325 -20.52 2.90 7.09
CA PHE A 325 -19.48 1.89 6.76
C PHE A 325 -18.19 2.03 7.59
N TRP A 326 -18.21 2.79 8.69
CA TRP A 326 -17.00 3.02 9.48
C TRP A 326 -16.45 1.74 10.11
N GLU A 327 -17.30 0.75 10.39
CA GLU A 327 -16.89 -0.55 10.94
C GLU A 327 -16.00 -1.30 9.95
N GLU A 328 -16.45 -1.45 8.71
CA GLU A 328 -15.70 -2.10 7.62
C GLU A 328 -14.41 -1.34 7.29
N ALA A 329 -14.44 -0.01 7.35
CA ALA A 329 -13.27 0.83 7.11
C ALA A 329 -12.21 0.70 8.23
N ILE A 330 -12.64 0.63 9.49
CA ILE A 330 -11.71 0.39 10.61
C ILE A 330 -11.15 -1.03 10.53
N ASP A 331 -11.98 -2.02 10.22
CA ASP A 331 -11.55 -3.42 10.11
C ASP A 331 -10.49 -3.61 9.03
N THR A 332 -10.73 -3.03 7.85
CA THR A 332 -9.77 -3.00 6.74
C THR A 332 -8.45 -2.33 7.13
N THR A 333 -8.51 -1.25 7.92
CA THR A 333 -7.31 -0.53 8.38
C THR A 333 -6.51 -1.38 9.37
N ARG A 334 -7.20 -2.06 10.29
CA ARG A 334 -6.60 -2.99 11.25
C ARG A 334 -5.81 -4.08 10.51
N ASP A 335 -6.43 -4.77 9.57
CA ASP A 335 -5.82 -5.93 8.89
C ASP A 335 -4.53 -5.56 8.16
N LYS A 336 -4.55 -4.46 7.39
CA LYS A 336 -3.34 -4.01 6.69
C LYS A 336 -2.23 -3.63 7.65
N SER A 337 -2.57 -2.97 8.76
CA SER A 337 -1.59 -2.62 9.79
C SER A 337 -0.98 -3.84 10.52
N GLN A 338 -1.64 -4.99 10.48
CA GLN A 338 -1.13 -6.26 11.03
C GLN A 338 -0.27 -7.03 10.02
N VAL A 339 -0.60 -6.99 8.71
CA VAL A 339 0.24 -7.58 7.65
C VAL A 339 1.67 -7.01 7.70
N PHE A 340 1.80 -5.70 7.91
CA PHE A 340 3.11 -5.05 8.05
C PHE A 340 3.88 -5.41 9.34
N LYS A 341 3.22 -6.04 10.30
CA LYS A 341 3.82 -6.49 11.57
C LYS A 341 3.99 -8.01 11.64
N GLN A 342 3.84 -8.74 10.53
CA GLN A 342 4.06 -10.19 10.45
C GLN A 342 5.54 -10.62 10.61
N SER A 343 6.34 -9.88 11.39
CA SER A 343 7.46 -10.44 12.16
C SER A 343 7.00 -11.41 13.25
N PHE A 344 5.68 -11.61 13.43
CA PHE A 344 5.08 -12.54 14.38
C PHE A 344 5.45 -14.01 14.15
N ARG A 345 5.92 -14.39 12.96
CA ARG A 345 6.42 -15.75 12.68
C ARG A 345 7.70 -16.14 13.45
N LYS A 346 8.38 -15.20 14.12
CA LYS A 346 9.53 -15.52 14.97
C LYS A 346 9.16 -15.99 16.39
N LEU A 347 7.89 -15.89 16.80
CA LEU A 347 7.42 -16.39 18.10
C LEU A 347 6.78 -17.79 18.02
N GLU A 348 6.52 -18.30 16.82
CA GLU A 348 5.98 -19.66 16.62
C GLU A 348 7.09 -20.72 16.45
N ASN A 349 8.34 -20.30 16.18
CA ASN A 349 9.49 -21.18 15.92
C ASN A 349 10.64 -21.03 16.92
N GLY A 350 10.36 -20.54 18.14
CA GLY A 350 11.35 -20.34 19.21
C GLY A 350 10.98 -21.11 20.47
#